data_AF-A0A938D2I2-F1
#
_entry.id   AF-A0A938D2I2-F1
#
_cell.length_a   1.000
_cell.length_b   1.000
_cell.length_c   1.000
_cell.angle_alpha   90.00
_cell.angle_beta   90.00
_cell.angle_gamma   90.00
#
_symmetry.space_group_name_H-M   'P 1'
#
loop_
_entity.id
_entity.type
_entity.pdbx_description
1 polymer ?
#
loop_
_entity_poly.entity_id
_entity_poly.type
_entity_poly.pdbx_seq_one_letter_code
_entity_poly.pdbx_strand_id
1 'polypeptide(L)' 'MLADFIATPEMLGQTAERTFDRLRRGVIKANIRQEYALADAAVAHRALEARETLGATVLIP' A
#
# COMPACT_ATOMS: atom_id res chain seq x y z
N MET A 1 -4.70 -11.84 -13.60
CA MET A 1 -4.95 -10.64 -12.76
C MET A 1 -4.52 -10.94 -11.32
N LEU A 2 -4.35 -9.93 -10.43
CA LEU A 2 -3.95 -10.16 -9.03
C LEU A 2 -4.84 -11.21 -8.33
N ALA A 3 -6.14 -11.20 -8.64
CA ALA A 3 -7.13 -12.16 -8.13
C ALA A 3 -6.72 -13.64 -8.33
N ASP A 4 -6.01 -13.99 -9.40
CA ASP A 4 -5.57 -15.36 -9.66
C ASP A 4 -4.48 -15.82 -8.67
N PHE A 5 -3.73 -14.88 -8.07
CA PHE A 5 -2.61 -15.17 -7.17
C PHE A 5 -2.99 -15.12 -5.69
N ILE A 6 -4.21 -14.69 -5.36
CA ILE A 6 -4.73 -14.57 -3.98
C ILE A 6 -6.15 -15.13 -3.86
N ALA A 7 -6.54 -16.05 -4.75
CA ALA A 7 -7.91 -16.55 -4.88
C ALA A 7 -8.41 -17.32 -3.63
N THR A 8 -7.52 -17.88 -2.83
CA THR A 8 -7.84 -18.60 -1.58
C THR A 8 -7.15 -17.95 -0.39
N PRO A 9 -7.67 -18.14 0.85
CA PRO A 9 -7.02 -17.67 2.07
C PRO A 9 -5.58 -18.17 2.21
N GLU A 10 -5.32 -19.41 1.80
CA GLU A 10 -3.97 -19.99 1.81
C GLU A 10 -3.02 -19.28 0.83
N MET A 11 -3.46 -19.08 -0.42
CA MET A 11 -2.66 -18.38 -1.44
C MET A 11 -2.40 -16.92 -1.04
N LEU A 12 -3.39 -16.25 -0.44
CA LEU A 12 -3.24 -14.92 0.12
C LEU A 12 -2.18 -14.93 1.24
N GLY A 13 -2.26 -15.87 2.18
CA GLY A 13 -1.32 -16.01 3.29
C GLY A 13 0.12 -16.22 2.81
N GLN A 14 0.35 -17.16 1.89
CA GLN A 14 1.67 -17.42 1.31
C GLN A 14 2.22 -16.19 0.57
N THR A 15 1.37 -15.48 -0.17
CA THR A 15 1.78 -14.26 -0.89
C THR A 15 2.11 -13.11 0.07
N ALA A 16 1.33 -12.95 1.15
CA ALA A 16 1.60 -11.97 2.19
C ALA A 16 2.92 -12.26 2.90
N GLU A 17 3.14 -13.51 3.33
CA GLU A 17 4.37 -13.93 4.00
C GLU A 17 5.61 -13.62 3.16
N ARG A 18 5.59 -14.00 1.87
CA ARG A 18 6.68 -13.71 0.94
C ARG A 18 6.91 -12.20 0.75
N THR A 19 5.85 -11.42 0.72
CA THR A 19 5.94 -9.95 0.56
C THR A 19 6.55 -9.31 1.80
N PHE A 20 6.10 -9.70 2.99
CA PHE A 20 6.63 -9.19 4.25
C PHE A 20 8.05 -9.68 4.54
N ASP A 21 8.43 -10.89 4.11
CA ASP A 21 9.83 -11.34 4.17
C ASP A 21 10.76 -10.41 3.39
N ARG A 22 10.38 -10.08 2.16
CA ARG A 22 11.15 -9.17 1.30
C ARG A 22 11.19 -7.75 1.87
N LEU A 23 10.11 -7.30 2.51
CA LEU A 23 10.06 -6.01 3.21
C LEU A 23 11.02 -6.00 4.41
N ARG A 24 10.97 -7.02 5.28
CA ARG A 24 11.87 -7.19 6.43
C ARG A 24 13.35 -7.25 6.02
N ARG A 25 13.64 -7.91 4.90
CA ARG A 25 15.00 -8.01 4.33
C ARG A 25 15.46 -6.74 3.60
N GLY A 26 14.62 -5.72 3.50
CA GLY A 26 14.93 -4.46 2.81
C GLY A 26 15.00 -4.56 1.28
N VAL A 27 14.61 -5.70 0.71
CA VAL A 27 14.53 -5.93 -0.75
C VAL A 27 13.42 -5.08 -1.36
N ILE A 28 12.31 -4.93 -0.64
CA ILE A 28 11.20 -4.02 -0.97
C ILE A 28 11.16 -2.93 0.09
N LYS A 29 11.04 -1.67 -0.33
CA LYS A 29 10.89 -0.52 0.58
C LYS A 29 9.50 0.09 0.42
N ALA A 30 8.75 0.18 1.52
CA ALA A 30 7.51 0.94 1.56
C ALA A 30 7.83 2.44 1.68
N ASN A 31 7.87 3.14 0.55
CA ASN A 31 8.13 4.57 0.52
C ASN A 31 6.84 5.34 0.81
N ILE A 32 6.50 5.50 2.08
CA ILE A 32 5.42 6.38 2.52
C ILE A 32 5.91 7.82 2.40
N ARG A 33 5.25 8.61 1.55
CA ARG A 33 5.68 9.99 1.25
C ARG A 33 4.64 11.04 1.62
N GLN A 34 3.42 10.61 1.92
CA GLN A 34 2.32 11.48 2.32
C GLN A 34 1.53 10.81 3.43
N GLU A 35 1.25 11.57 4.47
CA GLU A 35 0.39 11.20 5.58
C GLU A 35 -0.67 12.29 5.69
N TYR A 36 -1.93 11.90 5.70
CA TYR A 36 -3.06 12.81 5.93
C TYR A 36 -3.86 12.31 7.13
N ALA A 37 -4.49 13.20 7.87
CA ALA A 37 -5.50 12.78 8.83
C ALA A 37 -6.64 12.05 8.10
N LEU A 38 -7.30 11.09 8.74
CA LEU A 38 -8.42 10.36 8.15
C LEU A 38 -9.56 11.33 7.76
N ALA A 39 -9.76 12.38 8.54
CA ALA A 39 -10.69 13.46 8.23
C ALA A 39 -10.38 14.18 6.90
N ASP A 40 -9.12 14.17 6.45
CA ASP A 40 -8.65 14.83 5.24
C ASP A 40 -8.58 13.89 4.03
N ALA A 41 -9.27 12.74 4.07
CA ALA A 41 -9.30 11.78 2.95
C ALA A 41 -9.63 12.45 1.60
N ALA A 42 -10.57 13.40 1.59
CA ALA A 42 -10.93 14.14 0.38
C ALA A 42 -9.75 14.96 -0.20
N VAL A 43 -8.87 15.48 0.66
CA VAL A 43 -7.65 16.20 0.23
C VAL A 43 -6.65 15.21 -0.36
N ALA A 44 -6.43 14.07 0.30
CA ALA A 44 -5.53 13.02 -0.18
C ALA A 44 -5.93 12.51 -1.57
N HIS A 45 -7.24 12.32 -1.81
CA HIS A 45 -7.77 11.93 -3.12
C HIS A 45 -7.52 12.97 -4.21
N ARG A 46 -7.76 14.26 -3.92
CA ARG A 46 -7.49 15.34 -4.89
C ARG A 46 -6.02 15.38 -5.29
N ALA A 47 -5.09 15.26 -4.33
CA ALA A 47 -3.66 15.23 -4.62
C ALA A 47 -3.25 14.01 -5.47
N LEU A 48 -3.84 12.84 -5.19
CA LEU A 48 -3.59 11.62 -5.95
C LEU A 48 -4.08 11.75 -7.41
N GLU A 49 -5.30 12.25 -7.61
CA GLU A 49 -5.91 12.45 -8.93
C GLU A 49 -5.20 13.53 -9.75
N ALA A 50 -4.72 14.59 -9.09
CA ALA A 50 -3.89 15.63 -9.69
C ALA A 50 -2.46 15.15 -10.04
N ARG A 51 -2.10 13.90 -9.69
CA ARG A 51 -0.78 13.29 -9.88
C ARG A 51 0.33 14.00 -9.08
N GLU A 52 -0.03 14.59 -7.93
CA GLU A 52 0.89 15.27 -7.04
C GLU A 52 1.56 14.32 -6.03
N THR A 53 1.09 13.07 -5.97
CA THR A 53 1.64 12.04 -5.08
C THR A 53 2.70 11.19 -5.77
N LEU A 54 3.75 10.86 -5.02
CA LEU A 54 4.75 9.85 -5.38
C LEU A 54 4.81 8.80 -4.27
N GLY A 55 5.00 7.53 -4.61
CA GLY A 55 5.06 6.46 -3.61
C GLY A 55 3.70 6.17 -2.97
N ALA A 56 3.72 5.73 -1.71
CA ALA A 56 2.53 5.40 -0.95
C ALA A 56 2.02 6.61 -0.14
N THR A 57 0.71 6.77 -0.12
CA THR A 57 -0.03 7.71 0.73
C THR A 57 -0.80 6.91 1.78
N VAL A 58 -0.79 7.37 3.03
CA VAL A 58 -1.52 6.72 4.13
C VAL A 58 -2.42 7.73 4.85
N LEU A 59 -3.52 7.23 5.42
CA LEU A 59 -4.42 7.99 6.27
C LEU A 59 -4.19 7.59 7.73
N ILE A 60 -4.05 8.58 8.61
CA ILE A 60 -3.83 8.41 10.04
C ILE A 60 -5.15 8.71 10.77
N PRO A 61 -5.69 7.78 11.59
CA PRO A 61 -6.95 7.95 12.30
C PRO A 61 -6.99 9.17 13.23
#